data_AF-G0QCV7-F1
#
_entry.id   AF-G0QCV7-F1
#
_cell.length_a   1.000
_cell.length_b   1.000
_cell.length_c   1.000
_cell.angle_alpha   90.00
_cell.angle_beta   90.00
_cell.angle_gamma   90.00
#
_symmetry.space_group_name_H-M   'P 1'
#
loop_
_entity.id
_entity.type
_entity.pdbx_description
1 polymer ?
#
loop_
_entity_poly.entity_id
_entity_poly.type
_entity_poly.pdbx_seq_one_letter_code
_entity_poly.pdbx_strand_id
1 'polypeptide(L)' 'EDAMDIHHAEQVVDGLREGDKSVEVKKSDVPSPFSHGLILQGSSDVMRVEDKQERLEQLHEQVMKRIGD' A
#
# COMPACT_ATOMS: atom_id res chain seq x y z
N GLU A 1 25.02 -1.22 -5.46
CA GLU A 1 24.63 0.17 -5.78
C GLU A 1 23.78 0.27 -7.06
N ASP A 2 23.86 -0.65 -8.02
CA ASP A 2 23.07 -0.63 -9.28
C ASP A 2 21.57 -1.02 -9.20
N ALA A 3 20.97 -1.11 -8.01
CA ALA A 3 19.56 -1.52 -7.90
C ALA A 3 18.58 -0.33 -7.91
N MET A 4 19.08 0.88 -7.75
CA MET A 4 18.27 2.08 -7.53
C MET A 4 18.24 2.94 -8.78
N ASP A 5 17.04 3.35 -9.20
CA ASP A 5 16.84 4.24 -10.33
C ASP A 5 16.82 5.71 -9.87
N ILE A 6 18.01 6.30 -9.80
CA ILE A 6 18.20 7.69 -9.32
C ILE A 6 17.52 8.68 -10.27
N HIS A 7 17.60 8.46 -11.59
CA HIS A 7 17.08 9.39 -12.58
C HIS A 7 15.55 9.57 -12.44
N HIS A 8 14.81 8.46 -12.35
CA HIS A 8 13.36 8.56 -12.18
C HIS A 8 12.97 9.04 -10.78
N ALA A 9 13.78 8.77 -9.75
CA ALA A 9 13.55 9.31 -8.42
C ALA A 9 13.63 10.85 -8.40
N GLU A 10 14.63 11.44 -9.08
CA GLU A 10 14.76 12.89 -9.24
C GLU A 10 13.52 13.50 -9.92
N GLN A 11 13.03 12.88 -11.01
CA GLN A 11 11.82 13.34 -11.71
C GLN A 11 10.58 13.36 -10.81
N VAL A 12 10.43 12.39 -9.90
CA VAL A 12 9.31 12.36 -8.95
C VAL A 12 9.45 13.51 -7.95
N VAL A 13 10.65 13.74 -7.42
CA VAL A 13 10.92 14.81 -6.44
C VAL A 13 10.72 16.19 -7.07
N ASP A 14 11.21 16.42 -8.28
CA ASP A 14 11.04 17.70 -8.97
C ASP A 14 9.58 17.93 -9.34
N GLY A 15 8.86 16.91 -9.81
CA GLY A 15 7.41 17.01 -10.02
C GLY A 15 6.62 17.35 -8.75
N LEU A 16 7.08 16.90 -7.57
CA LEU A 16 6.51 17.32 -6.28
C LEU A 16 6.83 18.78 -5.94
N ARG A 17 8.04 19.26 -6.26
CA ARG A 17 8.46 20.66 -6.03
C ARG A 17 7.76 21.65 -6.95
N GLU A 18 7.57 21.28 -8.21
CA GLU A 18 6.96 22.11 -9.25
C GLU A 18 5.42 22.13 -9.17
N GLY A 19 4.83 21.20 -8.42
CA GLY A 19 3.38 21.10 -8.22
C GLY A 19 2.66 20.20 -9.22
N ASP A 20 3.39 19.59 -10.16
CA ASP A 20 2.88 18.61 -11.12
C ASP A 20 2.44 17.29 -10.47
N LYS A 21 2.95 17.01 -9.26
CA LYS A 21 2.57 15.87 -8.42
C LYS A 21 2.13 16.39 -7.05
N SER A 22 1.03 15.85 -6.54
CA SER A 22 0.51 16.18 -5.21
C SER A 22 0.47 14.95 -4.31
N VAL A 23 0.72 15.16 -3.02
CA VAL A 23 0.56 14.14 -1.98
C VAL A 23 -0.68 14.48 -1.16
N GLU A 24 -1.54 13.49 -0.94
CA GLU A 24 -2.67 13.59 -0.05
C GLU A 24 -2.55 12.57 1.08
N VAL A 25 -2.67 13.02 2.32
CA VAL A 25 -2.67 12.13 3.49
C VAL A 25 -4.10 11.85 3.90
N LYS A 26 -4.55 10.62 3.67
CA LYS A 26 -5.88 10.14 4.10
C LYS A 26 -5.77 9.28 5.34
N LYS A 27 -6.66 9.51 6.29
CA LYS A 27 -6.86 8.61 7.43
C LYS A 27 -8.07 7.75 7.13
N SER A 28 -7.91 6.45 7.34
CA SER A 28 -8.98 5.47 7.24
C SER A 28 -8.90 4.58 8.47
N ASP A 29 -10.07 4.23 9.01
CA ASP A 29 -10.29 3.27 10.08
C ASP A 29 -10.08 1.82 9.62
N VAL A 30 -10.28 1.53 8.33
CA VAL A 30 -9.90 0.25 7.70
C VAL A 30 -8.80 0.46 6.65
N PRO A 31 -7.88 -0.50 6.47
CA PRO A 31 -6.91 -0.46 5.38
C PRO A 31 -7.60 -0.36 4.01
N SER A 32 -7.02 0.43 3.10
CA SER A 32 -7.54 0.48 1.73
C SER A 32 -7.15 -0.80 0.98
N PRO A 33 -7.95 -1.24 -0.02
CA PRO A 33 -7.58 -2.38 -0.87
C PRO A 33 -6.17 -2.27 -1.47
N PHE A 34 -5.77 -1.04 -1.83
CA PHE A 34 -4.43 -0.75 -2.34
C PHE A 34 -3.32 -1.05 -1.32
N SER A 35 -3.57 -0.84 -0.02
CA SER A 35 -2.59 -1.07 1.05
C SER A 35 -2.44 -2.53 1.48
N HIS A 36 -3.34 -3.43 1.08
CA HIS A 36 -3.34 -4.82 1.55
C HIS A 36 -2.01 -5.53 1.24
N GLY A 37 -1.49 -5.35 0.02
CA GLY A 37 -0.23 -5.96 -0.39
C GLY A 37 0.95 -5.53 0.49
N LEU A 38 1.01 -4.24 0.85
CA LEU A 38 2.06 -3.71 1.73
C LEU A 38 1.97 -4.31 3.14
N ILE A 39 0.76 -4.49 3.67
CA ILE A 39 0.52 -5.09 4.99
C ILE A 39 0.99 -6.55 5.00
N LEU A 40 0.63 -7.33 3.96
CA LEU A 40 1.01 -8.73 3.84
C LEU A 40 2.52 -8.90 3.66
N GLN A 41 3.15 -8.00 2.90
CA GLN A 41 4.60 -8.00 2.69
C GLN A 41 5.36 -7.73 4.00
N GLY A 42 4.90 -6.78 4.82
CA GLY A 42 5.54 -6.45 6.10
C GLY A 42 5.53 -7.58 7.14
N SER A 43 4.66 -8.59 6.96
CA SER A 43 4.58 -9.76 7.85
C SER A 43 5.10 -11.05 7.20
N SER A 44 5.70 -10.94 6.01
CA SER A 44 5.96 -12.10 5.13
C SER A 44 6.97 -13.10 5.68
N ASP A 45 7.93 -12.69 6.51
CA ASP A 45 8.98 -13.57 7.02
C ASP A 45 8.48 -14.59 8.07
N VAL A 46 7.30 -14.35 8.64
CA VAL A 46 6.78 -15.12 9.78
C VAL A 46 5.47 -15.85 9.44
N MET A 47 4.84 -15.54 8.31
CA MET A 47 3.52 -16.07 7.93
C MET A 47 3.60 -17.09 6.79
N ARG A 48 2.79 -18.15 6.89
CA ARG A 48 2.61 -19.11 5.81
C ARG A 48 1.77 -18.53 4.68
N VAL A 49 1.73 -19.20 3.53
CA VAL A 49 0.93 -18.73 2.38
C VAL A 49 -0.55 -18.80 2.69
N GLU A 50 -0.99 -19.82 3.42
CA GLU A 50 -2.38 -19.97 3.87
C GLU A 50 -2.79 -18.81 4.80
N ASP A 51 -1.95 -18.48 5.77
CA ASP A 51 -2.18 -17.35 6.70
C ASP A 51 -2.29 -16.01 5.95
N LYS A 52 -1.55 -15.85 4.84
CA LYS A 52 -1.64 -14.66 3.98
C LYS A 52 -2.98 -14.57 3.25
N GLN A 53 -3.54 -15.70 2.81
CA GLN A 53 -4.84 -15.72 2.15
C GLN A 53 -5.95 -15.36 3.16
N GLU A 54 -5.93 -15.98 4.33
CA GLU A 54 -6.89 -15.67 5.40
C GLU A 54 -6.81 -14.19 5.82
N ARG A 55 -5.60 -13.66 5.99
CA ARG A 55 -5.38 -12.25 6.30
C ARG A 55 -5.93 -11.32 5.21
N LEU A 56 -5.79 -11.69 3.94
CA LEU A 56 -6.31 -10.90 2.81
C LEU A 56 -7.85 -10.91 2.79
N GLU A 57 -8.47 -12.06 3.03
CA GLU A 57 -9.93 -12.20 3.14
C GLU A 57 -10.48 -11.32 4.28
N GLN A 58 -9.86 -11.37 5.46
CA GLN A 58 -10.24 -10.52 6.60
C GLN A 58 -10.14 -9.01 6.28
N LEU A 59 -9.11 -8.59 5.54
CA LEU A 59 -8.95 -7.20 5.11
C LEU A 59 -10.05 -6.83 4.09
N HIS A 60 -10.35 -7.71 3.15
CA HIS A 60 -11.44 -7.51 2.19
C HIS A 60 -12.79 -7.37 2.89
N GLU A 61 -13.12 -8.26 3.83
CA GLU A 61 -14.37 -8.19 4.61
C GLU A 61 -14.53 -6.87 5.37
N GLN A 62 -13.44 -6.33 5.94
CA GLN A 62 -13.49 -5.04 6.64
C GLN A 62 -13.88 -3.90 5.69
N VAL A 63 -13.36 -3.93 4.46
CA VAL A 63 -13.73 -2.97 3.42
C VAL A 63 -15.19 -3.14 3.02
N MET A 64 -15.66 -4.37 2.78
CA MET A 64 -17.06 -4.66 2.41
C MET A 64 -18.05 -4.19 3.49
N LYS A 65 -17.76 -4.53 4.76
CA LYS A 65 -18.56 -4.07 5.92
C LYS A 65 -18.62 -2.55 6.03
N ARG A 66 -17.55 -1.84 5.69
CA ARG A 66 -17.51 -0.38 5.71
C ARG A 66 -18.36 0.25 4.60
N ILE A 67 -18.42 -0.35 3.42
CA ILE A 67 -19.18 0.19 2.28
C ILE A 67 -20.65 -0.26 2.28
N GLY A 68 -21.03 -1.20 3.14
CA GLY A 68 -22.43 -1.60 3.36
C GLY A 68 -22.95 -2.70 2.43
N ASP A 69 -22.04 -3.52 1.89
CA ASP A 69 -22.35 -4.76 1.17
C ASP A 69 -22.55 -5.94 2.14
#